data_AF-A0A8T4D2F0-F1
#
_entry.id   AF-A0A8T4D2F0-F1
#
_cell.length_a   1.000
_cell.length_b   1.000
_cell.length_c   1.000
_cell.angle_alpha   90.00
_cell.angle_beta   90.00
_cell.angle_gamma   90.00
#
_symmetry.space_group_name_H-M   'P 1'
#
loop_
_entity.id
_entity.type
_entity.pdbx_description
1 polymer ?
#
loop_
_entity_poly.entity_id
_entity_poly.type
_entity_poly.pdbx_seq_one_letter_code
_entity_poly.pdbx_strand_id
1 'polypeptide(L)'
;MAEQQKKSKNLVKDVSFRVVKATVKAILVYLLYFLVAPMLAPLFSLVPGFMESIEAFIAVYIVLMILSDITAKTVFQYFFSTARALFFMGYLLLSMGDGMFSTSYENFSLTVNLTLFYTIAVTLSLLGFARTILQAINFMHEKAEANSNLQP
;
A
#
# COMPACT_ATOMS: atom_id res chain seq x y z
N MET A 1 18.88 37.97 -1.28
CA MET A 1 19.00 36.98 -2.37
C MET A 1 19.57 35.62 -1.93
N ALA A 2 20.51 35.56 -0.96
CA ALA A 2 21.09 34.29 -0.47
C ALA A 2 20.10 33.33 0.25
N GLU A 3 19.08 33.85 0.96
CA GLU A 3 18.12 33.01 1.69
C GLU A 3 17.12 32.26 0.77
N GLN A 4 16.70 32.86 -0.35
CA GLN A 4 15.81 32.20 -1.32
C GLN A 4 16.49 31.02 -2.02
N GLN A 5 17.79 31.14 -2.35
CA GLN A 5 18.56 30.02 -2.92
C GLN A 5 18.71 28.87 -1.92
N LYS A 6 18.95 29.16 -0.63
CA LYS A 6 19.10 28.15 0.42
C LYS A 6 17.78 27.39 0.67
N LYS A 7 16.65 28.09 0.67
CA LYS A 7 15.30 27.51 0.82
C LYS A 7 14.91 26.61 -0.36
N SER A 8 15.19 27.05 -1.59
CA SER A 8 14.96 26.27 -2.81
C SER A 8 15.81 24.99 -2.85
N LYS A 9 17.10 25.09 -2.52
CA LYS A 9 18.03 23.95 -2.49
C LYS A 9 17.63 22.88 -1.46
N ASN A 10 17.08 23.29 -0.32
CA ASN A 10 16.55 22.37 0.70
C ASN A 10 15.25 21.68 0.26
N LEU A 11 14.37 22.39 -0.45
CA LEU A 11 13.15 21.79 -1.03
C LEU A 11 13.49 20.73 -2.08
N VAL A 12 14.41 21.03 -2.99
CA VAL A 12 14.85 20.07 -4.03
C VAL A 12 15.50 18.83 -3.40
N LYS A 13 16.33 19.01 -2.36
CA LYS A 13 16.94 17.89 -1.62
C LYS A 13 15.91 17.03 -0.90
N ASP A 14 14.90 17.65 -0.28
CA ASP A 14 13.81 16.93 0.43
C ASP A 14 12.90 16.17 -0.55
N VAL A 15 12.62 16.73 -1.74
CA VAL A 15 11.88 16.02 -2.80
C VAL A 15 12.71 14.87 -3.36
N SER A 16 13.99 15.11 -3.69
CA SER A 16 14.88 14.06 -4.20
C SER A 16 15.01 12.88 -3.23
N PHE A 17 15.18 13.15 -1.93
CA PHE A 17 15.24 12.11 -0.91
C PHE A 17 13.93 11.32 -0.81
N ARG A 18 12.77 11.98 -0.94
CA ARG A 18 11.45 11.32 -0.99
C ARG A 18 11.31 10.41 -2.19
N VAL A 19 11.74 10.85 -3.37
CA VAL A 19 11.71 10.04 -4.60
C VAL A 19 12.60 8.82 -4.45
N VAL A 20 13.85 9.00 -4.01
CA VAL A 20 14.78 7.86 -3.77
C VAL A 20 14.18 6.87 -2.77
N LYS A 21 13.61 7.36 -1.67
CA LYS A 21 12.96 6.50 -0.68
C LYS A 21 11.78 5.72 -1.27
N ALA A 22 10.95 6.37 -2.08
CA ALA A 22 9.82 5.73 -2.75
C ALA A 22 10.29 4.65 -3.73
N THR A 23 11.32 4.95 -4.53
CA THR A 23 11.93 4.01 -5.47
C THR A 23 12.49 2.78 -4.76
N VAL A 24 13.22 2.97 -3.65
CA VAL A 24 13.75 1.85 -2.86
C VAL A 24 12.62 0.94 -2.34
N LYS A 25 11.52 1.52 -1.83
CA LYS A 25 10.36 0.73 -1.39
C LYS A 25 9.69 -0.01 -2.55
N ALA A 26 9.51 0.64 -3.69
CA ALA A 26 8.93 0.02 -4.88
C ALA A 26 9.79 -1.16 -5.36
N ILE A 27 11.11 -0.99 -5.38
CA ILE A 27 12.06 -2.07 -5.70
C ILE A 27 11.92 -3.22 -4.69
N LEU A 28 11.85 -2.94 -3.39
CA LEU A 28 11.68 -3.98 -2.38
C LEU A 28 10.39 -4.79 -2.56
N VAL A 29 9.27 -4.11 -2.83
CA VAL A 29 7.98 -4.78 -3.10
C VAL A 29 8.05 -5.63 -4.37
N TYR A 30 8.64 -5.09 -5.44
CA TYR A 30 8.79 -5.81 -6.70
C TYR A 30 9.73 -7.00 -6.57
N LEU A 31 10.81 -6.87 -5.81
CA LEU A 31 11.75 -7.96 -5.53
C LEU A 31 11.08 -9.07 -4.71
N LEU A 32 10.24 -8.71 -3.73
CA LEU A 32 9.42 -9.69 -3.02
C LEU A 32 8.50 -10.46 -3.97
N TYR A 33 7.80 -9.76 -4.89
CA TYR A 33 7.00 -10.42 -5.92
C TYR A 33 7.85 -11.36 -6.79
N PHE A 34 9.00 -10.88 -7.27
CA PHE A 34 9.90 -11.66 -8.12
C PHE A 34 10.39 -12.95 -7.43
N LEU A 35 10.59 -12.92 -6.11
CA LEU A 35 10.97 -14.10 -5.32
C LEU A 35 9.78 -15.06 -5.08
N VAL A 36 8.59 -14.53 -4.85
CA VAL A 36 7.39 -15.33 -4.48
C VAL A 36 6.71 -15.92 -5.71
N ALA A 37 6.68 -15.21 -6.85
CA ALA A 37 5.95 -15.62 -8.04
C ALA A 37 6.35 -17.01 -8.58
N PRO A 38 7.64 -17.40 -8.65
CA PRO A 38 8.03 -18.75 -9.08
C PRO A 38 7.49 -19.85 -8.15
N MET A 39 7.37 -19.58 -6.84
CA MET A 39 6.83 -20.54 -5.87
C MET A 39 5.32 -20.75 -6.05
N LEU A 40 4.62 -19.76 -6.59
CA LEU A 40 3.18 -19.80 -6.88
C LEU A 40 2.88 -20.24 -8.32
N ALA A 41 3.89 -20.44 -9.18
CA ALA A 41 3.71 -20.82 -10.57
C ALA A 41 2.78 -22.02 -10.81
N PRO A 42 2.82 -23.11 -9.99
CA PRO A 42 1.87 -24.22 -10.14
C PRO A 42 0.40 -23.82 -9.94
N LEU A 43 0.14 -22.81 -9.11
CA LEU A 43 -1.20 -22.28 -8.88
C LEU A 43 -1.68 -21.41 -10.06
N PHE A 44 -0.75 -20.75 -10.75
CA PHE A 44 -1.07 -19.87 -11.88
C PHE A 44 -1.62 -20.66 -13.08
N SER A 45 -1.15 -21.90 -13.27
CA SER A 45 -1.69 -22.80 -14.30
C SER A 45 -3.09 -23.35 -13.98
N LEU A 46 -3.51 -23.32 -12.71
CA LEU A 46 -4.81 -23.87 -12.28
C LEU A 46 -5.94 -22.84 -12.40
N VAL A 47 -5.62 -21.54 -12.32
CA VAL A 47 -6.60 -20.45 -12.36
C VAL A 47 -6.26 -19.49 -13.49
N PRO A 48 -6.98 -19.56 -14.63
CA PRO A 48 -6.79 -18.63 -15.74
C PRO A 48 -6.92 -17.17 -15.28
N GLY A 49 -6.01 -16.29 -15.72
CA GLY A 49 -6.01 -14.86 -15.38
C GLY A 49 -5.50 -14.52 -13.97
N PHE A 50 -5.12 -15.50 -13.15
CA PHE A 50 -4.64 -15.24 -11.79
C PHE A 50 -3.30 -14.49 -11.76
N MET A 51 -2.39 -14.79 -12.70
CA MET A 51 -1.13 -14.06 -12.84
C MET A 51 -1.37 -12.59 -13.21
N GLU A 52 -2.22 -12.33 -14.21
CA GLU A 52 -2.58 -10.97 -14.64
C GLU A 52 -3.23 -10.17 -13.51
N SER A 53 -4.10 -10.81 -12.71
CA SER A 53 -4.72 -10.19 -11.54
C SER A 53 -3.68 -9.77 -10.49
N ILE A 54 -2.71 -10.63 -10.19
CA ILE A 54 -1.63 -10.33 -9.24
C ILE A 54 -0.74 -9.19 -9.76
N GLU A 55 -0.38 -9.22 -11.04
CA GLU A 55 0.43 -8.16 -11.67
C GLU A 55 -0.27 -6.81 -11.62
N ALA A 56 -1.56 -6.76 -11.98
CA ALA A 56 -2.38 -5.55 -11.90
C ALA A 56 -2.47 -5.03 -10.45
N PHE A 57 -2.67 -5.93 -9.49
CA PHE A 57 -2.68 -5.59 -8.07
C PHE A 57 -1.37 -4.93 -7.62
N ILE A 58 -0.23 -5.55 -7.96
CA ILE A 58 1.10 -5.02 -7.59
C ILE A 58 1.34 -3.67 -8.24
N ALA A 59 0.99 -3.51 -9.52
CA ALA A 59 1.13 -2.25 -10.24
C ALA A 59 0.35 -1.13 -9.55
N VAL A 60 -0.94 -1.33 -9.28
CA VAL A 60 -1.79 -0.33 -8.58
C VAL A 60 -1.27 -0.04 -7.17
N TYR A 61 -0.87 -1.09 -6.44
CA TYR A 61 -0.33 -0.95 -5.08
C TYR A 61 0.96 -0.11 -5.05
N ILE A 62 1.89 -0.35 -5.98
CA ILE A 62 3.14 0.40 -6.12
C ILE A 62 2.85 1.86 -6.50
N VAL A 63 1.92 2.10 -7.44
CA VAL A 63 1.54 3.46 -7.84
C VAL A 63 1.01 4.24 -6.63
N LEU A 64 0.06 3.68 -5.88
CA LEU A 64 -0.49 4.32 -4.68
C LEU A 64 0.59 4.53 -3.60
N MET A 65 1.52 3.59 -3.47
CA MET A 65 2.68 3.73 -2.57
C MET A 65 3.57 4.92 -2.95
N ILE A 66 3.93 5.04 -4.23
CA ILE A 66 4.77 6.12 -4.73
C ILE A 66 4.06 7.46 -4.58
N LEU A 67 2.77 7.54 -4.93
CA LEU A 67 1.97 8.76 -4.77
C LEU A 67 1.92 9.22 -3.31
N SER A 68 1.75 8.28 -2.36
CA SER A 68 1.76 8.61 -0.93
C SER A 68 3.12 9.17 -0.47
N ASP A 69 4.25 8.62 -0.94
CA ASP A 69 5.57 9.08 -0.55
C ASP A 69 5.97 10.42 -1.22
N ILE A 70 5.60 10.64 -2.48
CA ILE A 70 5.85 11.92 -3.18
C ILE A 70 5.06 13.04 -2.52
N THR A 71 3.80 12.78 -2.19
CA THR A 71 2.91 13.73 -1.52
C THR A 71 3.13 13.82 -0.01
N ALA A 72 4.22 13.24 0.51
CA ALA A 72 4.53 13.30 1.92
C ALA A 72 4.57 14.75 2.46
N LYS A 73 4.09 14.94 3.69
CA LYS A 73 3.86 16.22 4.37
C LYS A 73 2.69 17.06 3.80
N THR A 74 1.83 16.45 2.99
CA THR A 74 0.59 17.07 2.51
C THR A 74 -0.62 16.23 2.90
N VAL A 75 -1.82 16.81 2.80
CA VAL A 75 -3.08 16.09 3.05
C VAL A 75 -3.22 14.87 2.11
N PHE A 76 -2.68 14.97 0.88
CA PHE A 76 -2.70 13.89 -0.10
C PHE A 76 -1.91 12.65 0.35
N GLN A 77 -0.90 12.79 1.21
CA GLN A 77 -0.19 11.64 1.78
C GLN A 77 -1.15 10.69 2.49
N TYR A 78 -2.04 11.25 3.31
CA TYR A 78 -3.01 10.48 4.09
C TYR A 78 -4.07 9.89 3.18
N PHE A 79 -4.53 10.64 2.17
CA PHE A 79 -5.47 10.14 1.17
C PHE A 79 -4.91 8.93 0.41
N PHE A 80 -3.71 9.03 -0.18
CA PHE A 80 -3.13 7.92 -0.94
C PHE A 80 -2.73 6.74 -0.05
N SER A 81 -2.26 6.98 1.18
CA SER A 81 -1.99 5.90 2.13
C SER A 81 -3.28 5.15 2.52
N THR A 82 -4.37 5.89 2.72
CA THR A 82 -5.70 5.33 3.02
C THR A 82 -6.24 4.56 1.82
N ALA A 83 -6.18 5.14 0.63
CA ALA A 83 -6.61 4.51 -0.61
C ALA A 83 -5.85 3.20 -0.87
N ARG A 84 -4.53 3.17 -0.61
CA ARG A 84 -3.72 1.95 -0.71
C ARG A 84 -4.15 0.87 0.29
N ALA A 85 -4.43 1.24 1.53
CA ALA A 85 -4.89 0.30 2.55
C ALA A 85 -6.26 -0.29 2.19
N LEU A 86 -7.19 0.57 1.73
CA LEU A 86 -8.51 0.14 1.25
C LEU A 86 -8.43 -0.71 -0.01
N PHE A 87 -7.56 -0.35 -0.96
CA PHE A 87 -7.31 -1.14 -2.16
C PHE A 87 -6.81 -2.55 -1.81
N PHE A 88 -5.82 -2.64 -0.91
CA PHE A 88 -5.30 -3.92 -0.43
C PHE A 88 -6.39 -4.76 0.23
N MET A 89 -7.16 -4.17 1.14
CA MET A 89 -8.26 -4.85 1.82
C MET A 89 -9.36 -5.29 0.85
N GLY A 90 -9.78 -4.40 -0.06
CA GLY A 90 -10.79 -4.68 -1.07
C GLY A 90 -10.37 -5.79 -2.03
N TYR A 91 -9.11 -5.79 -2.46
CA TYR A 91 -8.57 -6.86 -3.29
C TYR A 91 -8.61 -8.21 -2.56
N LEU A 92 -8.19 -8.26 -1.30
CA LEU A 92 -8.24 -9.51 -0.52
C LEU A 92 -9.68 -10.01 -0.33
N LEU A 93 -10.62 -9.11 0.00
CA LEU A 93 -12.05 -9.43 0.15
C LEU A 93 -12.61 -10.05 -1.14
N LEU A 94 -12.35 -9.42 -2.28
CA LEU A 94 -12.88 -9.87 -3.58
C LEU A 94 -12.18 -11.13 -4.09
N SER A 95 -10.88 -11.28 -3.82
CA SER A 95 -10.08 -12.40 -4.33
C SER A 95 -10.25 -13.67 -3.50
N MET A 96 -10.56 -13.59 -2.21
CA MET A 96 -10.62 -14.78 -1.34
C MET A 96 -12.03 -15.32 -1.12
N GLY A 97 -13.09 -14.58 -1.45
CA GLY A 97 -14.47 -15.07 -1.36
C GLY A 97 -14.83 -15.56 0.05
N ASP A 98 -15.15 -16.85 0.17
CA ASP A 98 -15.48 -17.53 1.45
C ASP A 98 -14.24 -17.95 2.28
N GLY A 99 -13.03 -17.71 1.76
CA GLY A 99 -11.77 -18.06 2.41
C GLY A 99 -11.39 -19.53 2.29
N MET A 100 -12.10 -20.31 1.47
CA MET A 100 -11.83 -21.73 1.23
C MET A 100 -11.44 -21.95 -0.24
N PHE A 101 -10.20 -22.35 -0.47
CA PHE A 101 -9.76 -22.78 -1.80
C PHE A 101 -9.96 -24.28 -1.91
N SER A 102 -10.93 -24.72 -2.70
CA SER A 102 -11.14 -26.15 -2.98
C SER A 102 -10.79 -26.44 -4.43
N THR A 103 -9.99 -27.48 -4.65
CA THR A 103 -9.71 -28.01 -5.98
C THR A 103 -9.89 -29.52 -5.97
N SER A 104 -10.51 -30.02 -7.03
CA SER A 104 -10.79 -31.44 -7.23
C SER A 104 -10.03 -31.89 -8.45
N TYR A 105 -9.15 -32.88 -8.30
CA TYR A 105 -8.47 -33.51 -9.43
C TYR A 105 -8.69 -35.02 -9.37
N GLU A 106 -9.38 -35.54 -10.37
CA GLU A 106 -9.85 -36.93 -10.44
C GLU A 106 -10.57 -37.38 -9.15
N ASN A 107 -9.93 -38.25 -8.35
CA ASN A 107 -10.48 -38.82 -7.11
C ASN A 107 -10.01 -38.10 -5.84
N PHE A 108 -9.21 -37.03 -5.96
CA PHE A 108 -8.68 -36.28 -4.82
C PHE A 108 -9.32 -34.90 -4.73
N SER A 109 -9.88 -34.57 -3.57
CA SER A 109 -10.27 -33.21 -3.22
C SER A 109 -9.27 -32.63 -2.23
N LEU A 110 -8.67 -31.51 -2.61
CA LEU A 110 -7.80 -30.72 -1.73
C LEU A 110 -8.56 -29.43 -1.39
N THR A 111 -8.87 -29.28 -0.10
CA THR A 111 -9.48 -28.06 0.43
C THR A 111 -8.49 -27.40 1.38
N VAL A 112 -8.08 -26.19 1.03
CA VAL A 112 -7.22 -25.34 1.86
C VAL A 112 -8.08 -24.23 2.44
N ASN A 113 -8.24 -24.23 3.76
CA ASN A 113 -8.87 -23.14 4.47
C ASN A 113 -7.83 -22.04 4.75
N LEU A 114 -8.01 -20.89 4.12
CA LEU A 114 -7.14 -19.73 4.29
C LEU A 114 -7.81 -18.62 5.12
N THR A 115 -8.95 -18.90 5.76
CA THR A 115 -9.69 -17.94 6.58
C THR A 115 -8.81 -17.30 7.64
N LEU A 116 -7.91 -18.04 8.29
CA LEU A 116 -7.04 -17.48 9.33
C LEU A 116 -6.01 -16.48 8.76
N PHE A 117 -5.37 -16.82 7.65
CA PHE A 117 -4.41 -15.92 6.96
C PHE A 117 -5.10 -14.65 6.48
N TYR A 118 -6.26 -14.82 5.86
CA TYR A 118 -7.10 -13.72 5.41
C TYR A 118 -7.53 -12.82 6.57
N THR A 119 -7.99 -13.40 7.68
CA THR A 119 -8.40 -12.66 8.87
C THR A 119 -7.25 -11.79 9.40
N ILE A 120 -6.05 -12.35 9.51
CA ILE A 120 -4.85 -11.61 9.94
C ILE A 120 -4.57 -10.46 8.96
N ALA A 121 -4.60 -10.73 7.65
CA ALA A 121 -4.32 -9.73 6.63
C ALA A 121 -5.33 -8.56 6.68
N VAL A 122 -6.62 -8.86 6.86
CA VAL A 122 -7.68 -7.84 7.04
C VAL A 122 -7.47 -7.04 8.32
N THR A 123 -7.20 -7.70 9.45
CA THR A 123 -6.95 -7.02 10.72
C THR A 123 -5.76 -6.06 10.63
N LEU A 124 -4.64 -6.50 10.03
CA LEU A 124 -3.47 -5.65 9.81
C LEU A 124 -3.78 -4.46 8.88
N SER A 125 -4.63 -4.68 7.86
CA SER A 125 -5.07 -3.62 6.95
C SER A 125 -5.92 -2.57 7.66
N LEU A 126 -6.86 -3.01 8.51
CA LEU A 126 -7.68 -2.14 9.35
C LEU A 126 -6.83 -1.35 10.34
N LEU A 127 -5.80 -1.96 10.93
CA LEU A 127 -4.87 -1.28 11.81
C LEU A 127 -4.08 -0.20 11.05
N GLY A 128 -3.59 -0.51 9.84
CA GLY A 128 -2.91 0.46 8.97
C GLY A 128 -3.82 1.62 8.56
N PHE A 129 -5.09 1.33 8.27
CA PHE A 129 -6.12 2.32 8.00
C PHE A 129 -6.37 3.24 9.20
N ALA A 130 -6.64 2.67 10.38
CA ALA A 130 -6.85 3.42 11.61
C ALA A 130 -5.66 4.32 11.95
N ARG A 131 -4.44 3.80 11.81
CA ARG A 131 -3.20 4.59 11.98
C ARG A 131 -3.17 5.79 11.03
N THR A 132 -3.52 5.60 9.76
CA THR A 132 -3.49 6.67 8.76
C THR A 132 -4.52 7.76 9.09
N ILE A 133 -5.72 7.39 9.55
CA ILE A 133 -6.74 8.34 10.01
C ILE A 133 -6.25 9.13 11.22
N LEU A 134 -5.71 8.47 12.24
CA LEU A 134 -5.20 9.13 13.44
C LEU A 134 -4.09 10.14 13.09
N GLN A 135 -3.19 9.78 12.17
CA GLN A 135 -2.16 10.72 11.71
C GLN A 135 -2.75 11.91 10.94
N ALA A 136 -3.79 11.70 10.15
CA ALA A 136 -4.48 12.79 9.44
C ALA A 136 -5.17 13.75 10.42
N ILE A 137 -5.82 13.23 11.45
CA ILE A 137 -6.45 14.02 12.52
C ILE A 137 -5.38 14.84 13.25
N ASN A 138 -4.28 14.21 13.68
CA ASN A 138 -3.18 14.91 14.35
C ASN A 138 -2.59 16.03 13.48
N PHE A 139 -2.41 15.78 12.18
CA PHE A 139 -1.94 16.78 11.24
C PHE A 139 -2.90 17.97 11.11
N MET A 140 -4.21 17.72 11.08
CA MET A 140 -5.19 18.82 11.05
C MET A 140 -5.18 19.61 12.37
N HIS A 141 -5.04 18.93 13.50
CA HIS A 141 -4.98 19.54 14.82
C HIS A 141 -3.77 20.48 14.95
N GLU A 142 -2.57 19.99 14.65
CA GLU A 142 -1.33 20.79 14.68
C GLU A 142 -1.44 22.01 13.75
N LYS A 143 -2.05 21.85 12.58
CA LYS A 143 -2.25 22.95 11.63
C LYS A 143 -3.28 23.97 12.13
N ALA A 144 -4.31 23.55 12.85
CA ALA A 144 -5.29 24.44 13.45
C ALA A 144 -4.67 25.27 14.59
N GLU A 145 -3.90 24.64 15.47
CA GLU A 145 -3.17 25.33 16.56
C GLU A 145 -2.13 26.33 16.04
N ALA A 146 -1.38 25.95 14.99
CA ALA A 146 -0.43 26.85 14.36
C ALA A 146 -1.10 28.11 13.79
N ASN A 147 -2.30 27.96 13.24
CA ASN A 147 -3.06 29.09 12.69
C ASN A 147 -3.73 29.95 13.78
N SER A 148 -4.17 29.37 14.90
CA SER A 148 -4.74 30.13 16.02
C SER A 148 -3.69 30.94 16.77
N ASN A 149 -2.47 30.42 16.92
CA ASN A 149 -1.35 31.15 17.54
C ASN A 149 -0.78 32.29 16.66
N LEU A 150 -1.25 32.42 15.42
CA LEU A 150 -0.89 33.49 14.48
C LEU A 150 -1.99 34.55 14.32
N GLN A 151 -3.13 34.42 15.03
CA GLN A 151 -4.13 35.49 15.14
C GLN A 151 -3.83 36.32 16.41
N PRO A 152 -3.63 37.65 16.29
CA PRO A 152 -3.41 38.54 17.42
C PRO A 152 -4.65 38.70 18.31
#